data_AF-A0A1J3IYA0-F1
#
_entry.id   AF-A0A1J3IYA0-F1
#
_cell.length_a   1.000
_cell.length_b   1.000
_cell.length_c   1.000
_cell.angle_alpha   90.00
_cell.angle_beta   90.00
_cell.angle_gamma   90.00
#
_symmetry.space_group_name_H-M   'P 1'
#
loop_
_entity.id
_entity.type
_entity.pdbx_description
1 polymer ?
#
loop_
_entity_poly.entity_id
_entity_poly.type
_entity_poly.pdbx_seq_one_letter_code
_entity_poly.pdbx_strand_id
1 'polypeptide(L)'
;LIPEGSAVFDASGFTVLTNTTKHSFGRVFNNETILIKNETFNFHFLFGIVPELDQQGSHGMAFVLSPTQGVPGASSDQYLGLFNLKNNGKSSNHVIAIE
;
A
#
# COMPACT_ATOMS: atom_id res chain seq x y z
N LEU A 1 -11.74 6.05 3.97
CA LEU A 1 -10.68 5.38 3.20
C LEU A 1 -10.90 5.65 1.72
N ILE A 2 -9.84 5.99 0.98
CA ILE A 2 -9.86 6.29 -0.46
C ILE A 2 -9.06 5.20 -1.18
N PRO A 3 -9.71 4.36 -2.02
CA PRO A 3 -9.03 3.36 -2.81
C PRO A 3 -8.43 3.95 -4.09
N GLU A 4 -7.30 3.39 -4.52
CA GLU A 4 -6.65 3.69 -5.80
C GLU A 4 -6.01 2.41 -6.37
N GLY A 5 -5.78 2.39 -7.68
CA GLY A 5 -5.28 1.22 -8.39
C GLY A 5 -6.32 0.11 -8.43
N SER A 6 -5.92 -1.12 -8.14
CA SER A 6 -6.83 -2.27 -8.06
C SER A 6 -7.57 -2.40 -6.73
N ALA A 7 -7.37 -1.48 -5.79
CA ALA A 7 -7.98 -1.60 -4.47
C ALA A 7 -9.50 -1.47 -4.54
N VAL A 8 -10.21 -2.38 -3.88
CA VAL A 8 -11.67 -2.38 -3.81
C VAL A 8 -12.15 -2.75 -2.41
N PHE A 9 -13.30 -2.20 -2.02
CA PHE A 9 -14.05 -2.68 -0.87
C PHE A 9 -14.96 -3.81 -1.34
N ASP A 10 -14.75 -5.01 -0.80
CA ASP A 10 -15.58 -6.15 -1.17
C ASP A 10 -16.91 -6.17 -0.39
N ALA A 11 -17.86 -6.97 -0.87
CA ALA A 11 -19.17 -7.11 -0.24
C ALA A 11 -19.13 -7.86 1.10
N SER A 12 -18.04 -8.57 1.40
CA SER A 12 -17.79 -9.23 2.70
C SER A 12 -17.25 -8.28 3.77
N GLY A 13 -16.91 -7.04 3.41
CA GLY A 13 -16.38 -6.03 4.32
C GLY A 13 -14.86 -6.00 4.44
N PHE A 14 -14.13 -6.78 3.63
CA PHE A 14 -12.68 -6.67 3.54
C PHE A 14 -12.26 -5.63 2.50
N THR A 15 -11.07 -5.07 2.72
CA THR A 15 -10.37 -4.26 1.73
C THR A 15 -9.43 -5.16 0.96
N VAL A 16 -9.71 -5.34 -0.34
CA VAL A 16 -8.86 -6.12 -1.24
C VAL A 16 -7.93 -5.15 -1.95
N LEU A 17 -6.64 -5.20 -1.64
CA LEU A 17 -5.63 -4.34 -2.28
C LEU A 17 -5.32 -4.83 -3.70
N THR A 18 -5.07 -6.12 -3.85
CA THR A 18 -4.72 -6.77 -5.12
C THR A 18 -5.39 -8.14 -5.24
N ASN A 19 -5.41 -8.67 -6.46
CA ASN A 19 -5.80 -10.04 -6.76
C ASN A 19 -4.67 -10.71 -7.58
N THR A 20 -4.93 -11.87 -8.18
CA THR A 20 -3.95 -12.63 -8.97
C THR A 20 -3.54 -11.96 -10.30
N THR A 21 -4.05 -10.76 -10.60
CA THR A 21 -3.62 -9.98 -11.76
C THR A 21 -2.16 -9.59 -11.63
N LYS A 22 -1.35 -9.99 -12.61
CA LYS A 22 0.10 -9.69 -12.66
C LYS A 22 0.36 -8.20 -12.80
N HIS A 23 1.46 -7.73 -12.20
CA HIS A 23 1.90 -6.33 -12.29
C HIS A 23 0.83 -5.32 -11.86
N SER A 24 0.00 -5.70 -10.89
CA SER A 24 -1.03 -4.83 -10.32
C SER A 24 -0.57 -4.20 -9.00
N PHE A 25 -1.10 -3.03 -8.69
CA PHE A 25 -1.02 -2.45 -7.35
C PHE A 25 -2.38 -1.90 -6.96
N GLY A 26 -2.70 -1.96 -5.68
CA GLY A 26 -3.80 -1.20 -5.10
C GLY A 26 -3.40 -0.68 -3.73
N ARG A 27 -3.92 0.49 -3.39
CA ARG A 27 -3.64 1.15 -2.12
C ARG A 27 -4.89 1.83 -1.60
N VAL A 28 -4.92 2.03 -0.29
CA VAL A 28 -6.02 2.71 0.38
C VAL A 28 -5.46 3.66 1.42
N PHE A 29 -5.80 4.94 1.31
CA PHE A 29 -5.41 5.97 2.28
C PHE A 29 -6.59 6.49 3.07
N ASN A 30 -6.34 7.06 4.26
CA ASN A 30 -7.36 7.84 4.94
C ASN A 30 -7.71 9.09 4.12
N ASN A 31 -8.98 9.47 4.15
CA ASN A 31 -9.43 10.71 3.50
C ASN A 31 -8.93 11.93 4.29
N GLU A 32 -8.86 11.80 5.61
CA GLU A 32 -8.34 12.82 6.50
C GLU A 32 -6.87 12.56 6.81
N THR A 33 -6.08 13.64 6.83
CA THR A 33 -4.68 13.59 7.23
C THR A 33 -4.57 13.60 8.74
N ILE A 34 -3.60 12.86 9.27
CA ILE A 34 -3.30 12.82 10.69
C ILE A 34 -1.97 13.54 10.91
N LEU A 35 -1.93 14.46 11.87
CA LEU A 35 -0.68 15.12 12.24
C LEU A 35 0.16 14.16 13.09
N ILE A 36 1.29 13.70 12.53
CA ILE A 36 2.27 12.86 13.24
C ILE A 36 3.55 13.67 13.38
N LYS A 37 3.72 14.36 14.50
CA LYS A 37 4.93 15.12 14.83
C LYS A 37 5.24 15.00 16.31
N ASN A 38 6.35 14.33 16.64
CA ASN A 38 6.73 14.02 18.02
C ASN A 38 5.66 13.19 18.78
N GLU A 39 4.89 12.40 18.04
CA GLU A 39 3.83 11.56 18.57
C GLU A 39 4.24 10.09 18.59
N THR A 40 3.73 9.36 19.57
CA THR A 40 3.77 7.89 19.56
C THR A 40 2.51 7.38 18.88
N PHE A 41 2.62 6.39 18.00
CA PHE A 41 1.47 5.78 17.34
C PHE A 41 1.50 4.26 17.53
N ASN A 42 0.31 3.67 17.53
CA ASN A 42 0.10 2.23 17.46
C ASN A 42 -0.87 1.95 16.32
N PHE A 43 -0.69 0.81 15.65
CA PHE A 43 -1.63 0.33 14.64
C PHE A 43 -1.76 -1.18 14.78
N HIS A 44 -2.94 -1.67 14.48
CA HIS A 44 -3.24 -3.09 14.43
C HIS A 44 -4.14 -3.33 13.23
N PHE A 45 -3.79 -4.31 12.41
CA PHE A 45 -4.62 -4.77 11.32
C PHE A 45 -4.49 -6.28 11.17
N LEU A 46 -5.53 -6.91 10.64
CA LEU A 46 -5.53 -8.29 10.21
C LEU A 46 -5.49 -8.30 8.69
N PHE A 47 -4.64 -9.15 8.12
CA PHE A 47 -4.52 -9.30 6.68
C PHE A 47 -4.32 -10.77 6.30
N GLY A 48 -4.61 -11.09 5.05
CA GLY A 48 -4.32 -12.38 4.44
C GLY A 48 -3.75 -12.19 3.05
N ILE A 49 -2.75 -13.00 2.70
CA ILE A 49 -2.18 -13.09 1.36
C ILE A 49 -2.51 -14.50 0.86
N VAL A 50 -3.31 -14.57 -0.21
CA VAL A 50 -3.73 -15.84 -0.81
C VAL A 50 -3.13 -15.90 -2.22
N PRO A 51 -2.04 -16.65 -2.42
CA PRO A 51 -1.40 -16.74 -3.73
C PRO A 51 -2.24 -17.61 -4.69
N GLU A 52 -2.07 -17.39 -6.01
CA GLU A 52 -2.70 -18.23 -7.04
C GLU A 52 -2.16 -19.67 -7.02
N LEU A 53 -0.87 -19.81 -6.75
CA LEU A 53 -0.17 -21.09 -6.61
C LEU A 53 0.47 -21.17 -5.22
N ASP A 54 0.37 -22.34 -4.60
CA ASP A 54 0.92 -22.59 -3.27
C ASP A 54 2.41 -22.18 -3.21
N GLN A 55 2.75 -21.41 -2.17
CA GLN A 55 4.10 -20.91 -1.90
C GLN A 55 4.70 -19.97 -2.97
N GLN A 56 3.91 -19.46 -3.93
CA GLN A 56 4.37 -18.53 -4.97
C GLN A 56 3.80 -17.11 -4.82
N GLY A 57 3.69 -16.63 -3.58
CA GLY A 57 3.22 -15.27 -3.30
C GLY A 57 4.27 -14.21 -3.62
N SER A 58 3.86 -13.16 -4.34
CA SER A 58 4.68 -11.99 -4.65
C SER A 58 3.76 -10.78 -4.92
N HIS A 59 4.13 -9.52 -4.69
CA HIS A 59 5.40 -9.02 -4.16
C HIS A 59 5.33 -8.59 -2.68
N GLY A 60 4.13 -8.55 -2.09
CA GLY A 60 3.92 -8.20 -0.68
C GLY A 60 2.84 -7.15 -0.48
N MET A 61 2.83 -6.57 0.72
CA MET A 61 1.92 -5.51 1.16
C MET A 61 2.66 -4.62 2.15
N ALA A 62 2.37 -3.32 2.17
CA ALA A 62 2.92 -2.42 3.17
C ALA A 62 1.84 -1.61 3.91
N PHE A 63 2.06 -1.36 5.20
CA PHE A 63 1.41 -0.27 5.94
C PHE A 63 2.23 1.01 5.78
N VAL A 64 1.58 2.14 5.48
CA VAL A 64 2.27 3.34 5.00
C VAL A 64 1.80 4.60 5.71
N LEU A 65 2.77 5.38 6.18
CA LEU A 65 2.61 6.77 6.57
C LEU A 65 3.27 7.65 5.50
N SER A 66 2.49 8.55 4.92
CA SER A 66 2.91 9.41 3.81
C SER A 66 2.22 10.77 3.92
N PRO A 67 2.91 11.87 3.57
CA PRO A 67 2.31 13.21 3.57
C PRO A 67 1.24 13.38 2.49
N THR A 68 1.23 12.53 1.48
CA THR A 68 0.24 12.48 0.39
C THR A 68 -0.39 11.10 0.32
N GLN A 69 -1.50 10.96 -0.40
CA GLN A 69 -2.17 9.67 -0.68
C GLN A 69 -1.40 8.80 -1.69
N GLY A 70 -0.08 8.82 -1.59
CA GLY A 70 0.88 8.15 -2.45
C GLY A 70 1.57 9.07 -3.44
N VAL A 71 2.47 8.50 -4.22
CA VAL A 71 3.32 9.22 -5.17
C VAL A 71 2.76 9.09 -6.59
N PRO A 72 2.73 10.17 -7.40
CA PRO A 72 2.34 10.09 -8.79
C PRO A 72 3.20 9.11 -9.58
N GLY A 73 2.55 8.27 -10.38
CA GLY A 73 3.20 7.25 -11.20
C GLY A 73 3.82 6.12 -10.38
N ALA A 74 3.27 5.80 -9.21
CA ALA A 74 3.66 4.60 -8.47
C ALA A 74 3.47 3.34 -9.34
N SER A 75 4.34 2.37 -9.13
CA SER A 75 4.45 1.14 -9.90
C SER A 75 4.12 -0.06 -9.03
N SER A 76 3.69 -1.13 -9.68
CA SER A 76 3.50 -2.45 -9.09
C SER A 76 4.84 -3.15 -8.80
N ASP A 77 4.73 -4.43 -8.45
CA ASP A 77 5.85 -5.33 -8.17
C ASP A 77 6.68 -4.90 -6.96
N GLN A 78 8.01 -4.83 -7.10
CA GLN A 78 8.94 -4.49 -6.02
C GLN A 78 8.76 -3.09 -5.44
N TYR A 79 7.93 -2.25 -6.06
CA TYR A 79 7.66 -0.89 -5.59
C TYR A 79 6.38 -0.77 -4.75
N LEU A 80 5.63 -1.87 -4.57
CA LEU A 80 4.46 -1.99 -3.70
C LEU A 80 3.36 -0.93 -3.89
N GLY A 81 3.28 -0.29 -5.06
CA GLY A 81 2.33 0.82 -5.31
C GLY A 81 2.68 2.12 -4.57
N LEU A 82 3.90 2.23 -4.04
CA LEU A 82 4.40 3.40 -3.31
C LEU A 82 5.36 4.24 -4.14
N PHE A 83 6.23 3.57 -4.89
CA PHE A 83 7.34 4.19 -5.61
C PHE A 83 7.36 3.77 -7.08
N ASN A 84 8.35 4.27 -7.81
CA ASN A 84 8.74 3.81 -9.13
C ASN A 84 10.26 3.90 -9.26
N LEU A 85 10.80 3.43 -10.39
CA LEU A 85 12.24 3.45 -10.66
C LEU A 85 12.89 4.84 -10.47
N LYS A 86 12.16 5.93 -10.74
CA LYS A 86 12.71 7.30 -10.68
C LYS A 86 12.71 7.91 -9.29
N ASN A 87 11.86 7.44 -8.38
CA ASN A 87 11.72 8.02 -7.04
C ASN A 87 12.04 7.05 -5.90
N ASN A 88 12.26 5.77 -6.19
CA ASN A 88 12.67 4.80 -5.19
C ASN A 88 13.96 5.25 -4.48
N GLY A 89 13.96 5.21 -3.15
CA GLY A 89 15.10 5.63 -2.31
C GLY A 89 15.29 7.14 -2.16
N LYS A 90 14.41 8.00 -2.71
CA LYS A 90 14.51 9.45 -2.50
C LYS A 90 14.03 9.87 -1.11
N SER A 91 14.89 10.55 -0.36
CA SER A 91 14.55 11.13 0.95
C SER A 91 13.40 12.15 0.88
N SER A 92 13.20 12.78 -0.28
CA SER A 92 12.10 13.72 -0.53
C SER A 92 10.71 13.06 -0.59
N ASN A 93 10.62 11.72 -0.59
CA ASN A 93 9.33 11.05 -0.57
C ASN A 93 8.64 11.21 0.79
N HIS A 94 9.42 11.32 1.87
CA HIS A 94 8.93 11.42 3.25
C HIS A 94 7.92 10.31 3.62
N VAL A 95 8.17 9.09 3.13
CA VAL A 95 7.34 7.92 3.38
C VAL A 95 8.00 7.02 4.42
N ILE A 96 7.21 6.53 5.37
CA ILE A 96 7.55 5.39 6.22
C ILE A 96 6.65 4.23 5.80
N ALA A 97 7.26 3.08 5.47
CA ALA A 97 6.55 1.87 5.09
C ALA A 97 7.01 0.71 5.98
N ILE A 98 6.08 -0.16 6.31
CA ILE A 98 6.32 -1.44 7.00
C ILE A 98 5.83 -2.51 6.04
N GLU A 99 6.77 -3.25 5.45
CA GLU A 99 6.59 -4.25 4.39
C GLU A 99 6.94 -5.67 4.83
#